data_AF-A0A9R1J9N8-F1
#
_entry.id   AF-A0A9R1J9N8-F1
#
_cell.length_a   1.000
_cell.length_b   1.000
_cell.length_c   1.000
_cell.angle_alpha   90.00
_cell.angle_beta   90.00
_cell.angle_gamma   90.00
#
_symmetry.space_group_name_H-M   'P 1'
#
loop_
_entity.id
_entity.type
_entity.pdbx_description
1 polymer ?
#
loop_
_entity_poly.entity_id
_entity_poly.type
_entity_poly.pdbx_seq_one_letter_code
_entity_poly.pdbx_strand_id
1 'polypeptide(L)'
;MESDGEHSPPHACGAGHRASHSLPTSAGGSVCVSCAAALLSSASAPSHHVSHVLASLSLALADPAFLAPLRAAHPRLLAVPLVEALAGAAARRDAALATQASDLAADLASAVGPPAASELVARLAHVLSSGSLVKHLHMVRVPLLRATLC
;
A
#
# COMPACT_ATOMS: atom_id res chain seq x y z
N MET A 1 -18.12 -44.22 -1.07
CA MET A 1 -17.90 -43.31 -2.21
C MET A 1 -17.45 -42.00 -1.58
N GLU A 2 -16.14 -41.86 -1.38
CA GLU A 2 -15.53 -40.58 -0.99
C GLU A 2 -15.89 -39.57 -2.07
N SER A 3 -16.62 -38.52 -1.70
CA SER A 3 -16.75 -37.32 -2.53
C SER A 3 -15.84 -36.29 -1.90
N ASP A 4 -14.61 -36.22 -2.39
CA ASP A 4 -13.68 -35.11 -2.13
C ASP A 4 -14.38 -33.80 -2.47
N GLY A 5 -14.93 -33.16 -1.43
CA GLY A 5 -15.36 -31.78 -1.50
C GLY A 5 -14.12 -30.95 -1.69
N GLU A 6 -13.84 -30.58 -2.93
CA GLU A 6 -12.81 -29.64 -3.32
C GLU A 6 -13.14 -28.30 -2.64
N HIS A 7 -12.60 -28.11 -1.43
CA HIS A 7 -12.74 -26.90 -0.63
C HIS A 7 -11.94 -25.80 -1.34
N SER A 8 -12.50 -25.27 -2.42
CA SER A 8 -12.06 -24.00 -2.95
C SER A 8 -12.06 -23.02 -1.79
N PRO A 9 -10.91 -22.45 -1.41
CA PRO A 9 -10.84 -21.56 -0.27
C PRO A 9 -11.82 -20.41 -0.51
N PRO A 10 -12.54 -19.93 0.51
CA PRO A 10 -13.49 -18.83 0.32
C PRO A 10 -12.75 -17.64 -0.32
N HIS A 11 -13.18 -17.27 -1.52
CA HIS A 11 -12.70 -16.05 -2.16
C HIS A 11 -13.41 -14.88 -1.46
N ALA A 12 -12.65 -13.98 -0.85
CA ALA A 12 -13.23 -12.94 0.00
C ALA A 12 -13.48 -11.61 -0.72
N CYS A 13 -13.05 -11.49 -1.98
CA CYS A 13 -13.36 -10.32 -2.81
C CYS A 13 -13.83 -10.75 -4.21
N GLY A 14 -14.54 -9.86 -4.90
CA GLY A 14 -15.11 -10.12 -6.24
C GLY A 14 -14.08 -10.42 -7.35
N ALA A 15 -12.78 -10.23 -7.08
CA ALA A 15 -11.69 -10.56 -7.99
C ALA A 15 -11.07 -11.95 -7.77
N GLY A 16 -11.60 -12.75 -6.83
CA GLY A 16 -11.10 -14.11 -6.61
C GLY A 16 -9.84 -14.22 -5.76
N HIS A 17 -9.40 -13.17 -5.08
CA HIS A 17 -8.24 -13.26 -4.17
C HIS A 17 -8.55 -14.10 -2.92
N ARG A 18 -7.50 -14.71 -2.36
CA ARG A 18 -7.58 -15.53 -1.14
C ARG A 18 -8.20 -14.74 0.01
N ALA A 19 -8.99 -15.41 0.87
CA ALA A 19 -9.57 -14.79 2.05
C ALA A 19 -8.56 -14.09 2.96
N SER A 20 -7.36 -14.65 3.12
CA SER A 20 -6.29 -14.06 3.92
C SER A 20 -5.84 -12.67 3.44
N HIS A 21 -6.17 -12.28 2.21
CA HIS A 21 -5.82 -10.98 1.63
C HIS A 21 -6.96 -9.95 1.79
N SER A 22 -8.14 -10.35 2.25
CA SER A 22 -9.23 -9.42 2.53
C SER A 22 -9.30 -9.16 4.02
N LEU A 23 -8.74 -8.04 4.43
CA LEU A 23 -8.58 -7.69 5.84
C LEU A 23 -9.81 -6.94 6.33
N PRO A 24 -10.38 -7.31 7.49
CA PRO A 24 -11.59 -6.69 8.01
C PRO A 24 -11.34 -5.24 8.42
N THR A 25 -12.41 -4.45 8.42
CA THR A 25 -12.44 -3.12 9.03
C THR A 25 -13.51 -3.08 10.13
N SER A 26 -13.30 -2.25 11.15
CA SER A 26 -14.22 -2.00 12.26
C SER A 26 -15.56 -1.43 11.79
N ALA A 27 -15.64 -0.88 10.57
CA ALA A 27 -16.88 -0.43 9.93
C ALA A 27 -17.75 -1.59 9.38
N GLY A 28 -17.35 -2.85 9.56
CA GLY A 28 -18.09 -4.02 9.07
C GLY A 28 -17.82 -4.39 7.61
N GLY A 29 -16.78 -3.80 7.00
CA GLY A 29 -16.34 -4.11 5.65
C GLY A 29 -15.01 -4.86 5.63
N SER A 30 -14.44 -5.04 4.43
CA SER A 30 -13.07 -5.54 4.26
C SER A 30 -12.36 -4.82 3.13
N VAL A 31 -11.04 -4.73 3.22
CA VAL A 31 -10.16 -4.20 2.19
C VAL A 31 -9.28 -5.33 1.68
N CYS A 32 -9.37 -5.61 0.38
CA CYS A 32 -8.50 -6.59 -0.25
C CYS A 32 -7.15 -5.96 -0.58
N VAL A 33 -6.10 -6.34 0.16
CA VAL A 33 -4.75 -5.78 -0.01
C VAL A 33 -4.12 -6.16 -1.35
N SER A 34 -4.52 -7.30 -1.95
CA SER A 34 -4.10 -7.66 -3.31
C SER A 34 -4.78 -6.82 -4.39
N CYS A 35 -6.07 -6.51 -4.25
CA CYS A 35 -6.73 -5.59 -5.17
C CYS A 35 -6.09 -4.20 -5.09
N ALA A 36 -5.81 -3.74 -3.87
CA ALA A 36 -5.14 -2.47 -3.66
C ALA A 36 -3.74 -2.46 -4.28
N ALA A 37 -2.94 -3.50 -4.04
CA ALA A 37 -1.63 -3.67 -4.66
C ALA A 37 -1.71 -3.64 -6.19
N ALA A 38 -2.59 -4.43 -6.79
CA ALA A 38 -2.75 -4.49 -8.24
C ALA A 38 -3.11 -3.13 -8.84
N LEU A 39 -3.97 -2.36 -8.16
CA LEU A 39 -4.36 -1.02 -8.62
C LEU A 39 -3.22 -0.02 -8.50
N LEU A 40 -2.46 -0.04 -7.40
CA LEU A 40 -1.30 0.82 -7.18
C LEU A 40 -0.15 0.53 -8.15
N SER A 41 0.07 -0.74 -8.47
CA SER A 41 1.07 -1.21 -9.45
C SER A 41 0.67 -0.98 -10.91
N SER A 42 -0.59 -0.64 -11.17
CA SER A 42 -1.09 -0.48 -12.54
C SER A 42 -0.65 0.86 -13.15
N ALA A 43 0.23 0.79 -14.15
CA ALA A 43 0.65 1.98 -14.91
C ALA A 43 -0.49 2.63 -15.71
N SER A 44 -1.55 1.88 -16.02
CA SER A 44 -2.73 2.36 -16.77
C SER A 44 -3.88 2.83 -15.87
N ALA A 45 -3.77 2.65 -14.55
CA ALA A 45 -4.82 3.08 -13.63
C ALA A 45 -4.99 4.61 -13.66
N PRO A 46 -6.23 5.12 -13.83
CA PRO A 46 -6.52 6.54 -13.70
C PRO A 46 -6.12 7.10 -12.33
N SER A 47 -5.54 8.31 -12.29
CA SER A 47 -5.08 8.95 -11.04
C SER A 47 -6.17 8.99 -9.94
N HIS A 48 -7.43 9.19 -10.30
CA HIS A 48 -8.51 9.25 -9.30
C HIS A 48 -8.78 7.89 -8.64
N HIS A 49 -8.60 6.78 -9.35
CA HIS A 49 -8.68 5.44 -8.74
C HIS A 49 -7.50 5.18 -7.81
N VAL A 50 -6.30 5.59 -8.22
CA VAL A 50 -5.09 5.50 -7.38
C VAL A 50 -5.27 6.36 -6.11
N SER A 51 -5.72 7.60 -6.25
CA SER A 51 -5.96 8.50 -5.12
C SER A 51 -7.04 7.95 -4.18
N HIS A 52 -8.12 7.37 -4.73
CA HIS A 52 -9.16 6.75 -3.92
C HIS A 52 -8.61 5.58 -3.09
N VAL A 53 -7.86 4.66 -3.70
CA VAL A 53 -7.31 3.52 -2.95
C VAL A 53 -6.27 3.94 -1.92
N LEU A 54 -5.46 4.97 -2.20
CA LEU A 54 -4.54 5.53 -1.21
C LEU A 54 -5.29 6.11 -0.01
N ALA A 55 -6.40 6.82 -0.24
CA ALA A 55 -7.25 7.35 0.83
C ALA A 55 -7.92 6.22 1.63
N SER A 56 -8.45 5.20 0.96
CA SER A 56 -9.03 4.02 1.62
C SER A 56 -8.01 3.29 2.48
N LEU A 57 -6.78 3.12 2.00
CA LEU A 57 -5.70 2.50 2.76
C LEU A 57 -5.26 3.36 3.95
N SER A 58 -5.19 4.69 3.81
CA SER A 58 -4.86 5.58 4.93
C SER A 58 -5.87 5.44 6.07
N LEU A 59 -7.16 5.42 5.75
CA LEU A 59 -8.23 5.16 6.73
C LEU A 59 -8.11 3.75 7.33
N ALA A 60 -7.82 2.74 6.51
CA ALA A 60 -7.69 1.36 6.98
C ALA A 60 -6.46 1.18 7.91
N LEU A 61 -5.34 1.87 7.66
CA LEU A 61 -4.17 1.81 8.54
C LEU A 61 -4.42 2.42 9.93
N ALA A 62 -5.37 3.35 10.03
CA ALA A 62 -5.82 3.89 11.32
C ALA A 62 -6.72 2.91 12.10
N ASP A 63 -7.20 1.84 11.46
CA ASP A 63 -8.11 0.87 12.04
C ASP A 63 -7.34 -0.36 12.59
N PRO A 64 -7.37 -0.62 13.91
CA PRO A 64 -6.66 -1.76 14.50
C PRO A 64 -7.14 -3.12 13.96
N ALA A 65 -8.41 -3.24 13.55
CA ALA A 65 -8.97 -4.48 13.00
C ALA A 65 -8.34 -4.84 11.65
N PHE A 66 -7.99 -3.84 10.85
CA PHE A 66 -7.27 -4.01 9.59
C PHE A 66 -5.77 -4.19 9.83
N LEU A 67 -5.22 -3.40 10.76
CA LEU A 67 -3.79 -3.29 10.93
C LEU A 67 -3.15 -4.52 11.59
N ALA A 68 -3.82 -5.13 12.57
CA ALA A 68 -3.33 -6.34 13.24
C ALA A 68 -3.04 -7.50 12.25
N PRO A 69 -3.99 -7.92 11.39
CA PRO A 69 -3.73 -8.98 10.42
C PRO A 69 -2.78 -8.54 9.29
N LEU A 70 -2.75 -7.25 8.91
CA LEU A 70 -1.77 -6.73 7.95
C LEU A 70 -0.34 -6.95 8.46
N ARG A 71 -0.06 -6.58 9.71
CA ARG A 71 1.25 -6.76 10.35
C ARG A 71 1.65 -8.23 10.46
N ALA A 72 0.71 -9.08 10.85
CA ALA A 72 0.98 -10.49 11.12
C ALA A 72 1.26 -11.29 9.84
N ALA A 73 0.52 -11.02 8.76
CA ALA A 73 0.54 -11.85 7.56
C ALA A 73 1.14 -11.17 6.32
N HIS A 74 1.07 -9.84 6.22
CA HIS A 74 1.35 -9.11 4.98
C HIS A 74 2.18 -7.82 5.15
N PRO A 75 3.17 -7.75 6.07
CA PRO A 75 3.83 -6.48 6.40
C PRO A 75 4.61 -5.86 5.24
N ARG A 76 4.95 -6.65 4.21
CA ARG A 76 5.71 -6.21 3.01
C ARG A 76 4.85 -6.09 1.74
N LEU A 77 3.59 -6.51 1.77
CA LEU A 77 2.80 -6.71 0.55
C LEU A 77 2.54 -5.41 -0.22
N LEU A 78 2.40 -4.29 0.48
CA LEU A 78 2.17 -2.97 -0.11
C LEU A 78 3.46 -2.20 -0.41
N ALA A 79 4.64 -2.73 -0.05
CA ALA A 79 5.88 -1.96 -0.16
C ALA A 79 6.26 -1.67 -1.62
N VAL A 80 6.23 -2.68 -2.49
CA VAL A 80 6.49 -2.49 -3.93
C VAL A 80 5.38 -1.69 -4.61
N PRO A 81 4.09 -2.02 -4.43
CA PRO A 81 2.99 -1.26 -5.05
C PRO A 81 3.00 0.24 -4.71
N LEU A 82 3.34 0.63 -3.49
CA LEU A 82 3.42 2.05 -3.11
C LEU A 82 4.57 2.77 -3.82
N VAL A 83 5.70 2.09 -3.98
CA VAL A 83 6.87 2.61 -4.68
C VAL A 83 6.56 2.79 -6.18
N GLU A 84 5.82 1.85 -6.78
CA GLU A 84 5.36 1.94 -8.17
C GLU A 84 4.31 3.05 -8.34
N ALA A 85 3.38 3.21 -7.41
CA ALA A 85 2.42 4.31 -7.42
C ALA A 85 3.12 5.68 -7.34
N LEU A 86 4.16 5.80 -6.50
CA LEU A 86 4.97 7.01 -6.39
C LEU A 86 5.72 7.30 -7.69
N ALA A 87 6.34 6.28 -8.31
CA ALA A 87 7.01 6.43 -9.60
C ALA A 87 6.03 6.84 -10.71
N GLY A 88 4.82 6.25 -10.73
CA GLY A 88 3.75 6.61 -11.66
C GLY A 88 3.26 8.06 -11.46
N ALA A 89 3.09 8.50 -10.20
CA ALA A 89 2.75 9.88 -9.88
C ALA A 89 3.82 10.86 -10.36
N ALA A 90 5.11 10.51 -10.17
CA ALA A 90 6.24 11.27 -10.68
C ALA A 90 6.20 11.43 -12.20
N ALA A 91 5.99 10.33 -12.92
CA ALA A 91 5.92 10.30 -14.38
C ALA A 91 4.77 11.19 -14.90
N ARG A 92 3.64 11.22 -14.19
CA ARG A 92 2.49 12.07 -14.51
C ARG A 92 2.65 13.53 -14.08
N ARG A 93 3.70 13.87 -13.30
CA ARG A 93 3.86 15.17 -12.63
C ARG A 93 2.66 15.51 -11.73
N ASP A 94 2.09 14.47 -11.11
CA ASP A 94 0.94 14.58 -10.20
C ASP A 94 1.45 14.73 -8.77
N ALA A 95 1.68 15.98 -8.38
CA ALA A 95 2.23 16.34 -7.07
C ALA A 95 1.33 15.87 -5.92
N ALA A 96 0.01 16.06 -6.04
CA ALA A 96 -0.95 15.68 -5.00
C ALA A 96 -0.93 14.17 -4.76
N LEU A 97 -0.89 13.38 -5.84
CA LEU A 97 -0.83 11.93 -5.74
C LEU A 97 0.52 11.44 -5.19
N ALA A 98 1.63 12.10 -5.57
CA ALA A 98 2.95 11.77 -5.04
C ALA A 98 3.05 12.04 -3.53
N THR A 99 2.48 13.15 -3.05
CA THR A 99 2.36 13.46 -1.62
C THR A 99 1.53 12.40 -0.92
N GLN A 100 0.33 12.10 -1.44
CA GLN A 100 -0.56 11.10 -0.85
C GLN A 100 0.08 9.71 -0.74
N ALA A 101 0.81 9.26 -1.77
CA ALA A 101 1.54 8.00 -1.74
C ALA A 101 2.70 8.00 -0.75
N SER A 102 3.40 9.14 -0.62
CA SER A 102 4.51 9.31 0.32
C SER A 102 4.04 9.31 1.77
N ASP A 103 2.95 10.02 2.06
CA ASP A 103 2.33 10.07 3.39
C ASP A 103 1.87 8.68 3.81
N LEU A 104 1.15 7.99 2.92
CA LEU A 104 0.71 6.61 3.19
C LEU A 104 1.88 5.65 3.40
N ALA A 105 2.98 5.83 2.66
CA ALA A 105 4.16 4.99 2.84
C ALA A 105 4.86 5.25 4.19
N ALA A 106 4.87 6.50 4.67
CA ALA A 106 5.35 6.83 6.01
C ALA A 106 4.46 6.21 7.09
N ASP A 107 3.13 6.35 6.96
CA ASP A 107 2.16 5.74 7.86
C ASP A 107 2.31 4.22 7.90
N LEU A 108 2.45 3.59 6.72
CA LEU A 108 2.67 2.16 6.61
C LEU A 108 3.98 1.75 7.29
N ALA A 109 5.09 2.46 7.07
CA ALA A 109 6.38 2.16 7.69
C ALA A 109 6.28 2.21 9.24
N SER A 110 5.69 3.28 9.78
CA SER A 110 5.42 3.40 11.22
C SER A 110 4.48 2.30 11.73
N ALA A 111 3.53 1.89 10.90
CA ALA A 111 2.60 0.86 11.28
C ALA A 111 3.26 -0.53 11.29
N VAL A 112 3.96 -0.97 10.24
CA VAL A 112 4.47 -2.35 10.14
C VAL A 112 5.74 -2.61 10.95
N GLY A 113 6.51 -1.56 11.25
CA GLY A 113 7.76 -1.67 12.01
C GLY A 113 8.88 -2.46 11.28
N PRO A 114 10.08 -2.57 11.89
CA PRO A 114 11.19 -3.32 11.32
C PRO A 114 10.91 -4.84 11.26
N PRO A 115 11.42 -5.58 10.25
CA PRO A 115 12.28 -5.12 9.16
C PRO A 115 11.53 -4.57 7.94
N ALA A 116 10.20 -4.67 7.89
CA ALA A 116 9.40 -4.27 6.74
C ALA A 116 9.44 -2.77 6.48
N ALA A 117 9.41 -1.95 7.54
CA ALA A 117 9.58 -0.51 7.46
C ALA A 117 10.92 -0.12 6.81
N SER A 118 12.02 -0.76 7.21
CA SER A 118 13.35 -0.48 6.68
C SER A 118 13.45 -0.81 5.19
N GLU A 119 12.83 -1.92 4.75
CA GLU A 119 12.77 -2.29 3.34
C GLU A 119 11.98 -1.26 2.51
N LEU A 120 10.81 -0.84 3.00
CA LEU A 120 10.01 0.19 2.36
C LEU A 120 10.79 1.50 2.22
N VAL A 121 11.41 1.97 3.31
CA VAL A 121 12.24 3.18 3.31
C VAL A 121 13.40 3.06 2.31
N ALA A 122 14.09 1.92 2.26
CA ALA A 122 15.18 1.71 1.31
C ALA A 122 14.71 1.78 -0.15
N ARG A 123 13.55 1.20 -0.46
CA ARG A 123 12.96 1.26 -1.81
C ARG A 123 12.52 2.68 -2.20
N LEU A 124 11.90 3.40 -1.28
CA LEU A 124 11.53 4.81 -1.49
C LEU A 124 12.77 5.67 -1.72
N ALA A 125 13.81 5.50 -0.90
CA ALA A 125 15.07 6.22 -1.05
C ALA A 125 15.72 5.94 -2.42
N HIS A 126 15.68 4.69 -2.89
CA HIS A 126 16.18 4.32 -4.22
C HIS A 126 15.41 5.03 -5.34
N VAL A 127 14.09 5.06 -5.30
CA VAL A 127 13.25 5.73 -6.31
C VAL A 127 13.39 7.26 -6.27
N LEU A 128 13.58 7.84 -5.10
CA LEU A 128 13.85 9.28 -4.96
C LEU A 128 15.25 9.64 -5.49
N SER A 129 16.24 8.78 -5.25
CA SER A 129 17.63 9.00 -5.65
C SER A 129 17.87 8.77 -7.14
N SER A 130 17.03 7.98 -7.82
CA SER A 130 17.17 7.66 -9.25
C SER A 130 16.85 8.81 -10.20
N GLY A 131 16.61 10.03 -9.69
CA GLY A 131 16.43 11.22 -10.53
C GLY A 131 15.02 11.43 -11.07
N SER A 132 14.17 10.39 -11.07
CA SER A 132 12.77 10.47 -11.56
C SER A 132 11.92 11.48 -10.78
N LEU A 133 12.26 11.70 -9.50
CA LEU A 133 11.54 12.59 -8.57
C LEU A 133 12.33 13.82 -8.10
N VAL A 134 13.57 14.03 -8.57
CA VAL A 134 14.46 15.09 -8.04
C VAL A 134 13.88 16.49 -8.22
N LYS A 135 13.03 16.70 -9.24
CA LYS A 135 12.31 17.98 -9.44
C LYS A 135 11.12 18.20 -8.49
N HIS A 136 10.69 17.16 -7.75
CA HIS A 136 9.58 17.20 -6.78
C HIS A 136 10.05 16.96 -5.33
N LEU A 137 11.36 16.86 -5.09
CA LEU A 137 11.98 16.64 -3.78
C LEU A 137 11.57 17.67 -2.70
N HIS A 138 11.14 18.87 -3.08
CA HIS A 138 10.62 19.86 -2.13
C HIS A 138 9.32 19.42 -1.45
N MET A 139 8.53 18.52 -2.07
CA MET A 139 7.26 18.05 -1.50
C MET A 139 7.38 16.75 -0.70
N VAL A 140 8.33 15.87 -1.04
CA VAL A 140 8.43 14.52 -0.46
C VAL A 140 9.31 14.45 0.80
N ARG A 141 10.15 15.47 1.08
CA ARG A 141 11.14 15.42 2.18
C ARG A 141 10.54 15.49 3.60
N VAL A 142 9.30 15.91 3.77
CA VAL A 142 8.75 16.20 5.11
C VAL A 142 8.22 14.97 5.87
N PRO A 143 7.55 13.97 5.25
CA PRO A 143 7.00 12.82 5.98
C PRO A 143 8.02 11.69 6.23
N LEU A 144 8.91 11.43 5.27
CA LEU A 144 9.86 10.30 5.32
C LEU A 144 10.93 10.43 6.42
N LEU A 145 11.29 11.66 6.81
CA LEU A 145 12.18 11.91 7.94
C LEU A 145 11.53 11.57 9.29
N ARG A 146 10.21 11.64 9.43
CA ARG A 146 9.52 11.22 10.67
C ARG A 146 9.53 9.70 10.84
N ALA A 147 9.44 8.94 9.75
CA ALA A 147 9.43 7.48 9.81
C ALA A 147 10.81 6.85 10.09
N THR A 148 11.91 7.57 9.86
CA THR A 148 13.28 7.09 10.14
C THR A 148 13.77 7.44 11.56
N LEU A 149 13.02 8.26 12.30
CA LEU A 149 13.38 8.76 13.64
C LEU A 149 12.57 8.10 14.79
N CYS A 150 11.72 7.11 14.49
CA CYS A 150 11.01 6.29 15.48
C CYS A 150 11.43 4.83 15.34
#